data_AF-A0A834RE11-F1
#
_entry.id   AF-A0A834RE11-F1
#
_cell.length_a   1.000
_cell.length_b   1.000
_cell.length_c   1.000
_cell.angle_alpha   90.00
_cell.angle_beta   90.00
_cell.angle_gamma   90.00
#
_symmetry.space_group_name_H-M   'P 1'
#
loop_
_entity.id
_entity.type
_entity.pdbx_description
1 polymer ?
#
loop_
_entity_poly.entity_id
_entity_poly.type
_entity_poly.pdbx_seq_one_letter_code
_entity_poly.pdbx_strand_id
1 'polypeptide(L)'
;MSKRKRWRKKFPLLESMLIKKSTCLDRNRFRADNIKIIGQANSQLIFCRLTDQRLLLAFDQHAVHERIRFERLIEESFDWKNNRLKAKQIAPPYEMKISVELYEKIENITKELERNFALKIAIKTQKKITIKDCDGKILISISQVPSCFTNFFYDGLFHDFLNDCLKQLQTIQNKLETTRFNDPARDRSLKLTPFLIEQMRMQACKGSIQFNEKLTHKDCDELIKALSGCKACFRCAHGRILVKPILYIPEGDKINPFRKIIEEKIDSLRMENFLVLKKKKHKHSFQK
;
A
#
# COMPACT_ATOMS: atom_id res chain seq x y z
N MET A 1 5.23 -2.38 36.61
CA MET A 1 6.21 -2.02 35.54
C MET A 1 5.61 -2.36 34.18
N SER A 2 5.53 -1.42 33.23
CA SER A 2 5.00 -1.72 31.88
C SER A 2 5.83 -2.81 31.18
N LYS A 3 5.21 -3.65 30.35
CA LYS A 3 5.90 -4.73 29.61
C LYS A 3 7.18 -4.22 28.91
N ARG A 4 7.14 -3.01 28.33
CA ARG A 4 8.31 -2.34 27.70
C ARG A 4 9.51 -2.15 28.65
N LYS A 5 9.29 -1.75 29.90
CA LYS A 5 10.38 -1.56 30.89
C LYS A 5 11.01 -2.90 31.32
N ARG A 6 10.26 -4.01 31.25
CA ARG A 6 10.75 -5.35 31.61
C ARG A 6 11.68 -5.95 30.52
N TRP A 7 11.38 -5.74 29.24
CA TRP A 7 12.20 -6.24 28.14
C TRP A 7 13.55 -5.52 28.02
N ARG A 8 13.58 -4.20 28.16
CA ARG A 8 14.84 -3.42 28.12
C ARG A 8 15.84 -3.80 29.22
N LYS A 9 15.35 -4.25 30.39
CA LYS A 9 16.22 -4.79 31.47
C LYS A 9 16.78 -6.17 31.13
N LYS A 10 16.05 -6.98 30.36
CA LYS A 10 16.46 -8.35 29.99
C LYS A 10 17.41 -8.35 28.77
N PHE A 11 17.26 -7.38 27.88
CA PHE A 11 18.07 -7.21 26.67
C PHE A 11 18.41 -5.71 26.47
N PRO A 12 19.48 -5.21 27.10
CA PRO A 12 19.89 -3.83 26.95
C PRO A 12 20.41 -3.60 25.52
N LEU A 13 19.87 -2.58 24.84
CA LEU A 13 20.39 -2.11 23.55
C LEU A 13 21.53 -1.14 23.80
N LEU A 14 22.58 -1.20 22.97
CA LEU A 14 23.64 -0.20 22.99
C LEU A 14 23.09 1.15 22.52
N GLU A 15 23.67 2.24 23.03
CA GLU A 15 23.27 3.59 22.66
C GLU A 15 23.41 3.84 21.15
N SER A 16 24.39 3.21 20.50
CA SER A 16 24.61 3.23 19.06
C SER A 16 23.53 2.51 18.24
N MET A 17 22.72 1.64 18.87
CA MET A 17 21.60 0.96 18.22
C MET A 17 20.31 1.78 18.24
N LEU A 18 20.22 2.77 19.14
CA LEU A 18 18.97 3.47 19.40
C LEU A 18 18.69 4.55 18.35
N ILE A 19 17.43 4.61 17.92
CA ILE A 19 16.91 5.70 17.10
C ILE A 19 16.54 6.86 18.02
N LYS A 20 17.41 7.86 18.10
CA LYS A 20 17.26 9.01 19.02
C LYS A 20 16.45 10.17 18.44
N LYS A 21 16.38 10.28 17.12
CA LYS A 21 15.65 11.31 16.38
C LYS A 21 14.77 10.63 15.33
N SER A 22 13.76 11.32 14.81
CA SER A 22 12.99 10.82 13.67
C SER A 22 13.94 10.53 12.50
N THR A 23 14.14 9.26 12.17
CA THR A 23 14.90 8.87 10.98
C THR A 23 14.04 9.12 9.75
N CYS A 24 14.40 10.08 8.92
CA CYS A 24 13.85 10.20 7.57
C CYS A 24 14.41 9.05 6.73
N LEU A 25 13.53 8.26 6.11
CA LEU A 25 13.94 7.26 5.13
C LEU A 25 14.01 7.92 3.77
N ASP A 26 15.20 7.95 3.20
CA ASP A 26 15.43 8.46 1.86
C ASP A 26 15.05 7.40 0.82
N ARG A 27 14.12 7.75 -0.07
CA ARG A 27 13.68 6.90 -1.18
C ARG A 27 14.85 6.49 -2.08
N ASN A 28 15.81 7.38 -2.28
CA ASN A 28 16.97 7.14 -3.16
C ASN A 28 17.94 6.11 -2.57
N ARG A 29 17.88 5.88 -1.26
CA ARG A 29 18.66 4.83 -0.58
C ARG A 29 17.92 3.50 -0.52
N PHE A 30 16.59 3.50 -0.62
CA PHE A 30 15.79 2.28 -0.65
C PHE A 30 15.76 1.67 -2.06
N ARG A 31 16.87 1.02 -2.43
CA ARG A 31 17.11 0.38 -3.72
C ARG A 31 17.44 -1.10 -3.53
N ALA A 32 17.15 -1.92 -4.53
CA ALA A 32 17.35 -3.36 -4.49
C ALA A 32 18.79 -3.79 -4.13
N ASP A 33 19.80 -3.04 -4.54
CA ASP A 33 21.22 -3.30 -4.27
C ASP A 33 21.67 -2.94 -2.84
N ASN A 34 20.90 -2.07 -2.16
CA ASN A 34 21.21 -1.57 -0.82
C ASN A 34 20.31 -2.19 0.27
N ILE A 35 19.54 -3.22 -0.07
CA ILE A 35 18.62 -3.89 0.85
C ILE A 35 19.04 -5.35 1.02
N LYS A 36 19.18 -5.79 2.27
CA LYS A 36 19.41 -7.20 2.60
C LYS A 36 18.24 -7.74 3.43
N ILE A 37 17.57 -8.77 2.94
CA ILE A 37 16.48 -9.43 3.66
C ILE A 37 17.03 -10.23 4.84
N ILE A 38 16.39 -10.06 6.00
CA ILE A 38 16.63 -10.88 7.19
C ILE A 38 15.62 -12.02 7.22
N GLY A 39 14.35 -11.73 6.95
CA GLY A 39 13.30 -12.74 6.85
C GLY A 39 11.96 -12.23 7.36
N GLN A 40 11.02 -13.15 7.51
CA GLN A 40 9.68 -12.88 8.01
C GLN A 40 9.62 -13.07 9.53
N ALA A 41 8.79 -12.28 10.22
CA ALA A 41 8.44 -12.48 11.62
C ALA A 41 6.93 -12.53 11.82
N ASN A 42 6.49 -13.46 12.67
CA ASN A 42 5.08 -13.68 13.04
C ASN A 42 4.11 -13.82 11.85
N SER A 43 4.62 -14.25 10.69
CA SER A 43 3.85 -14.30 9.43
C SER A 43 3.10 -13.00 9.08
N GLN A 44 3.65 -11.85 9.51
CA GLN A 44 3.01 -10.54 9.36
C GLN A 44 3.99 -9.46 8.90
N LEU A 45 5.25 -9.57 9.32
CA LEU A 45 6.25 -8.54 9.09
C LEU A 45 7.42 -9.09 8.27
N ILE A 46 7.91 -8.29 7.33
CA ILE A 46 9.16 -8.53 6.63
C ILE A 46 10.23 -7.63 7.23
N PHE A 47 11.33 -8.22 7.68
CA PHE A 47 12.49 -7.50 8.18
C PHE A 47 13.59 -7.44 7.11
N CYS A 48 14.11 -6.25 6.89
CA CYS A 48 15.25 -6.02 6.00
C CYS A 48 16.21 -4.99 6.60
N ARG A 49 17.45 -5.02 6.13
CA ARG A 49 18.51 -4.10 6.51
C ARG A 49 18.86 -3.20 5.33
N LEU A 50 18.83 -1.89 5.55
CA LEU A 50 19.51 -0.93 4.68
C LEU A 50 21.01 -1.03 4.93
N THR A 51 21.81 -1.40 3.92
CA THR A 51 23.23 -1.74 4.14
C THR A 51 24.11 -0.55 4.43
N ASP A 52 23.92 0.56 3.70
CA ASP A 52 24.66 1.82 3.86
C ASP A 52 24.45 2.48 5.22
N GLN A 53 23.21 2.49 5.71
CA GLN A 53 22.83 3.09 6.99
C GLN A 53 22.86 2.09 8.15
N ARG A 54 23.06 0.80 7.84
CA ARG A 54 22.90 -0.32 8.76
C ARG A 54 21.61 -0.28 9.55
N LEU A 55 20.54 0.20 8.93
CA LEU A 55 19.27 0.42 9.58
C LEU A 55 18.38 -0.81 9.42
N LEU A 56 17.90 -1.36 10.53
CA LEU A 56 16.89 -2.41 10.53
C LEU A 56 15.51 -1.81 10.31
N LEU A 57 14.83 -2.27 9.27
CA LEU A 57 13.48 -1.88 8.90
C LEU A 57 12.52 -3.06 9.04
N ALA A 58 11.30 -2.77 9.47
CA ALA A 58 10.18 -3.69 9.46
C ALA A 58 9.08 -3.15 8.54
N PHE A 59 8.52 -4.02 7.71
CA PHE A 59 7.42 -3.72 6.81
C PHE A 59 6.25 -4.67 7.09
N ASP A 60 5.03 -4.16 7.01
CA ASP A 60 3.82 -4.99 7.00
C ASP A 60 3.70 -5.71 5.66
N GLN A 61 3.71 -7.05 5.66
CA GLN A 61 3.74 -7.83 4.43
C GLN A 61 2.50 -7.64 3.55
N HIS A 62 1.33 -7.51 4.18
CA HIS A 62 0.05 -7.36 3.48
C HIS A 62 0.02 -6.00 2.80
N ALA A 63 0.36 -4.96 3.55
CA ALA A 63 0.38 -3.60 3.03
C ALA A 63 1.49 -3.37 1.99
N VAL A 64 2.61 -4.12 2.07
CA VAL A 64 3.66 -4.13 1.02
C VAL A 64 3.08 -4.67 -0.28
N HIS A 65 2.47 -5.84 -0.23
CA HIS A 65 1.93 -6.46 -1.44
C HIS A 65 0.76 -5.64 -2.01
N GLU A 66 -0.11 -5.11 -1.16
CA GLU A 66 -1.18 -4.18 -1.56
C GLU A 66 -0.61 -2.96 -2.32
N ARG A 67 0.44 -2.30 -1.80
CA ARG A 67 1.08 -1.15 -2.46
C ARG A 67 1.63 -1.52 -3.84
N ILE A 68 2.35 -2.64 -3.95
CA ILE A 68 2.91 -3.11 -5.23
C ILE A 68 1.78 -3.35 -6.25
N ARG A 69 0.73 -4.06 -5.84
CA ARG A 69 -0.43 -4.34 -6.69
C ARG A 69 -1.16 -3.07 -7.09
N PHE A 70 -1.38 -2.14 -6.16
CA PHE A 70 -2.08 -0.88 -6.42
C PHE A 70 -1.36 -0.02 -7.45
N GLU A 71 -0.04 0.16 -7.33
CA GLU A 71 0.71 0.93 -8.33
C GLU A 71 0.77 0.22 -9.69
N ARG A 72 0.85 -1.11 -9.69
CA ARG A 72 0.75 -1.91 -10.92
C ARG A 72 -0.59 -1.73 -11.61
N LEU A 73 -1.70 -1.75 -10.87
CA LEU A 73 -3.04 -1.50 -11.42
C LEU A 73 -3.13 -0.10 -12.05
N ILE A 74 -2.59 0.94 -11.39
CA ILE A 74 -2.52 2.29 -11.97
C ILE A 74 -1.75 2.28 -13.30
N GLU A 75 -0.57 1.66 -13.30
CA GLU A 75 0.31 1.58 -14.48
C GLU A 75 -0.36 0.84 -15.65
N GLU A 76 -1.02 -0.27 -15.35
CA GLU A 76 -1.73 -1.08 -16.34
C GLU A 76 -2.97 -0.39 -16.90
N SER A 77 -3.58 0.52 -16.15
CA SER A 77 -4.82 1.22 -16.52
C SER A 77 -4.61 2.43 -17.43
N PHE A 78 -3.37 2.89 -17.57
CA PHE A 78 -3.06 4.14 -18.26
C PHE A 78 -2.20 3.90 -19.51
N ASP A 79 -2.56 4.56 -20.61
CA ASP A 79 -1.74 4.68 -21.81
C ASP A 79 -0.89 5.94 -21.68
N TRP A 80 0.33 5.77 -21.17
CA TRP A 80 1.25 6.86 -20.85
C TRP A 80 1.73 7.64 -22.08
N LYS A 81 1.73 7.00 -23.26
CA LYS A 81 2.14 7.66 -24.52
C LYS A 81 1.07 8.65 -24.98
N ASN A 82 -0.19 8.24 -24.92
CA ASN A 82 -1.32 9.05 -25.37
C ASN A 82 -2.01 9.83 -24.24
N ASN A 83 -1.48 9.75 -23.02
CA ASN A 83 -2.00 10.38 -21.83
C ASN A 83 -3.51 10.13 -21.61
N ARG A 84 -3.97 8.88 -21.73
CA ARG A 84 -5.39 8.52 -21.60
C ARG A 84 -5.58 7.24 -20.82
N LEU A 85 -6.75 7.09 -20.21
CA LEU A 85 -7.14 5.80 -19.64
C LEU A 85 -7.32 4.77 -20.75
N LYS A 86 -6.85 3.54 -20.51
CA LYS A 86 -7.10 2.43 -21.43
C LYS A 86 -8.58 2.08 -21.35
N ALA A 87 -9.20 1.90 -22.51
CA ALA A 87 -10.60 1.56 -22.66
C ALA A 87 -10.82 0.04 -22.68
N LYS A 88 -11.98 -0.41 -22.20
CA LYS A 88 -12.54 -1.75 -22.41
C LYS A 88 -13.85 -1.60 -23.18
N GLN A 89 -13.94 -2.25 -24.35
CA GLN A 89 -15.17 -2.32 -25.15
C GLN A 89 -16.17 -3.27 -24.50
N ILE A 90 -17.45 -2.95 -24.63
CA ILE A 90 -18.57 -3.73 -24.12
C ILE A 90 -19.44 -4.15 -25.31
N ALA A 91 -19.52 -5.46 -25.55
CA ALA A 91 -20.31 -6.06 -26.61
C ALA A 91 -21.12 -7.25 -26.07
N PRO A 92 -22.47 -7.27 -26.22
CA PRO A 92 -23.29 -6.17 -26.71
C PRO A 92 -23.25 -4.95 -25.75
N PRO A 93 -23.56 -3.71 -26.20
CA PRO A 93 -23.59 -2.54 -25.34
C PRO A 93 -24.50 -2.73 -24.13
N TYR A 94 -24.06 -2.28 -22.95
CA TYR A 94 -24.83 -2.39 -21.73
C TYR A 94 -25.87 -1.27 -21.63
N GLU A 95 -27.13 -1.62 -21.48
CA GLU A 95 -28.23 -0.66 -21.38
C GLU A 95 -28.65 -0.43 -19.94
N MET A 96 -28.91 0.82 -19.57
CA MET A 96 -29.46 1.14 -18.27
C MET A 96 -30.30 2.42 -18.30
N LYS A 97 -31.21 2.54 -17.32
CA LYS A 97 -32.06 3.70 -17.13
C LYS A 97 -31.41 4.67 -16.13
N ILE A 98 -31.37 5.96 -16.45
CA ILE A 98 -30.92 7.05 -15.56
C ILE A 98 -32.04 8.08 -15.33
N SER A 99 -31.92 8.92 -14.31
CA SER A 99 -32.88 10.01 -14.08
C SER A 99 -32.74 11.12 -15.14
N VAL A 100 -33.81 11.91 -15.34
CA VAL A 100 -33.78 13.10 -16.21
C VAL A 100 -32.72 14.11 -15.74
N GLU A 101 -32.61 14.36 -14.44
CA GLU A 101 -31.57 15.25 -13.89
C GLU A 101 -30.15 14.81 -14.24
N LEU A 102 -29.88 13.50 -14.26
CA LEU A 102 -28.56 13.00 -14.62
C LEU A 102 -28.32 13.08 -16.13
N TYR A 103 -29.36 12.83 -16.91
CA TYR A 103 -29.32 13.00 -18.37
C TYR A 103 -28.97 14.44 -18.76
N GLU A 104 -29.63 15.43 -18.19
CA GLU A 104 -29.38 16.87 -18.45
C GLU A 104 -27.92 17.25 -18.18
N LYS A 105 -27.29 16.61 -17.18
CA LYS A 105 -25.87 16.82 -16.86
C LYS A 105 -24.92 16.17 -17.87
N ILE A 106 -25.32 15.08 -18.54
CA ILE A 106 -24.41 14.30 -19.41
C ILE A 106 -24.62 14.54 -20.91
N GLU A 107 -25.78 15.05 -21.34
CA GLU A 107 -26.15 15.12 -22.76
C GLU A 107 -25.10 15.83 -23.63
N ASN A 108 -24.55 16.93 -23.13
CA ASN A 108 -23.60 17.77 -23.87
C ASN A 108 -22.14 17.50 -23.53
N ILE A 109 -21.83 16.48 -22.71
CA ILE A 109 -20.46 16.19 -22.26
C ILE A 109 -20.01 14.75 -22.55
N THR A 110 -20.75 14.01 -23.38
CA THR A 110 -20.44 12.61 -23.71
C THR A 110 -19.05 12.44 -24.33
N LYS A 111 -18.59 13.42 -25.13
CA LYS A 111 -17.24 13.42 -25.73
C LYS A 111 -16.16 13.64 -24.68
N GLU A 112 -16.42 14.49 -23.68
CA GLU A 112 -15.54 14.78 -22.56
C GLU A 112 -15.42 13.57 -21.65
N LEU A 113 -16.51 12.85 -21.41
CA LEU A 113 -16.49 11.57 -20.68
C LEU A 113 -15.65 10.52 -21.41
N GLU A 114 -15.79 10.42 -22.74
CA GLU A 114 -15.00 9.50 -23.55
C GLU A 114 -13.51 9.89 -23.52
N ARG A 115 -13.19 11.16 -23.71
CA ARG A 115 -11.81 11.67 -23.78
C ARG A 115 -11.07 11.61 -22.43
N ASN A 116 -11.74 11.93 -21.33
CA ASN A 116 -11.10 12.04 -20.02
C ASN A 116 -11.14 10.72 -19.24
N PHE A 117 -12.23 9.95 -19.35
CA PHE A 117 -12.48 8.77 -18.54
C PHE A 117 -12.63 7.48 -19.33
N ALA A 118 -12.41 7.50 -20.66
CA ALA A 118 -12.62 6.35 -21.54
C ALA A 118 -14.04 5.77 -21.46
N LEU A 119 -15.02 6.61 -21.12
CA LEU A 119 -16.43 6.24 -20.93
C LEU A 119 -17.27 6.66 -22.13
N LYS A 120 -17.78 5.70 -22.91
CA LYS A 120 -18.60 5.97 -24.10
C LYS A 120 -20.06 5.62 -23.86
N ILE A 121 -20.89 6.65 -23.83
CA ILE A 121 -22.34 6.58 -23.60
C ILE A 121 -23.06 7.09 -24.84
N ALA A 122 -24.06 6.36 -25.29
CA ALA A 122 -25.01 6.78 -26.31
C ALA A 122 -26.40 6.92 -25.68
N ILE A 123 -27.06 8.05 -25.94
CA ILE A 123 -28.44 8.30 -25.51
C ILE A 123 -29.38 7.68 -26.54
N LYS A 124 -30.29 6.81 -26.11
CA LYS A 124 -31.21 6.09 -27.01
C LYS A 124 -32.61 6.71 -27.13
N THR A 125 -32.95 7.72 -26.33
CA THR A 125 -34.27 8.35 -26.38
C THR A 125 -34.41 9.26 -27.60
N GLN A 126 -35.51 9.10 -28.33
CA GLN A 126 -35.81 9.86 -29.55
C GLN A 126 -36.03 11.35 -29.25
N LYS A 127 -35.53 12.20 -30.15
CA LYS A 127 -35.75 13.66 -30.15
C LYS A 127 -37.24 13.97 -29.98
N LYS A 128 -37.54 14.75 -28.93
CA LYS A 128 -38.86 15.07 -28.33
C LYS A 128 -39.25 14.11 -27.22
N ILE A 129 -39.02 14.58 -26.00
CA ILE A 129 -39.78 14.20 -24.80
C ILE A 129 -41.26 14.54 -25.11
N THR A 130 -41.94 13.65 -25.79
CA THR A 130 -43.39 13.58 -25.80
C THR A 130 -43.68 12.19 -25.28
N ILE A 131 -44.39 12.14 -24.16
CA ILE A 131 -44.64 10.95 -23.36
C ILE A 131 -43.46 10.68 -22.41
N LYS A 132 -43.67 11.13 -21.16
CA LYS A 132 -43.08 10.50 -19.99
C LYS A 132 -43.15 8.99 -20.21
N ASP A 133 -42.01 8.32 -20.38
CA ASP A 133 -41.93 6.98 -19.81
C ASP A 133 -42.48 7.14 -18.38
N CYS A 134 -43.46 6.32 -18.02
CA CYS A 134 -44.28 6.46 -16.81
C CYS A 134 -43.48 6.73 -15.53
N ASP A 135 -42.18 6.41 -15.56
CA ASP A 135 -41.21 6.43 -14.48
C ASP A 135 -40.24 7.62 -14.48
N GLY A 136 -40.27 8.52 -15.48
CA GLY A 136 -39.36 9.68 -15.55
C GLY A 136 -37.87 9.31 -15.67
N LYS A 137 -37.55 8.23 -16.41
CA LYS A 137 -36.19 7.74 -16.62
C LYS A 137 -35.82 7.73 -18.10
N ILE A 138 -34.53 7.85 -18.40
CA ILE A 138 -33.97 7.91 -19.76
C ILE A 138 -33.06 6.70 -19.99
N LEU A 139 -33.23 6.03 -21.14
CA LEU A 139 -32.42 4.89 -21.53
C LEU A 139 -31.10 5.33 -22.17
N ILE A 140 -29.99 4.88 -21.60
CA ILE A 140 -28.65 5.06 -22.14
C ILE A 140 -28.01 3.70 -22.47
N SER A 141 -27.05 3.73 -23.40
CA SER A 141 -26.29 2.57 -23.86
C SER A 141 -24.79 2.83 -23.68
N ILE A 142 -24.14 1.96 -22.93
CA ILE A 142 -22.71 2.06 -22.59
C ILE A 142 -21.97 1.04 -23.46
N SER A 143 -21.12 1.55 -24.36
CA SER A 143 -20.33 0.72 -25.28
C SER A 143 -18.87 0.61 -24.86
N GLN A 144 -18.40 1.48 -23.95
CA GLN A 144 -17.02 1.50 -23.50
C GLN A 144 -16.95 2.03 -22.06
N VAL A 145 -16.08 1.42 -21.26
CA VAL A 145 -15.71 1.89 -19.91
C VAL A 145 -14.18 1.92 -19.78
N PRO A 146 -13.61 2.66 -18.83
CA PRO A 146 -12.19 2.51 -18.51
C PRO A 146 -11.91 1.07 -18.06
N SER A 147 -10.80 0.52 -18.54
CA SER A 147 -10.41 -0.89 -18.34
C SER A 147 -10.25 -1.28 -16.87
N CYS A 148 -9.94 -0.31 -16.00
CA CYS A 148 -9.86 -0.49 -14.56
C CYS A 148 -11.22 -0.53 -13.85
N PHE A 149 -12.31 -0.11 -14.51
CA PHE A 149 -13.63 -0.16 -13.91
C PHE A 149 -14.19 -1.58 -14.05
N THR A 150 -13.80 -2.43 -13.11
CA THR A 150 -14.32 -3.79 -13.00
C THR A 150 -15.72 -3.79 -12.37
N ASN A 151 -16.58 -4.70 -12.84
CA ASN A 151 -17.91 -4.93 -12.28
C ASN A 151 -18.89 -3.74 -12.31
N PHE A 152 -18.81 -2.91 -13.34
CA PHE A 152 -19.72 -1.77 -13.54
C PHE A 152 -21.21 -2.14 -13.64
N PHE A 153 -21.53 -3.43 -13.78
CA PHE A 153 -22.89 -3.97 -13.80
C PHE A 153 -23.56 -4.06 -12.42
N TYR A 154 -22.80 -3.97 -11.31
CA TYR A 154 -23.41 -3.97 -9.98
C TYR A 154 -24.20 -2.69 -9.75
N ASP A 155 -25.35 -2.85 -9.09
CA ASP A 155 -26.29 -1.76 -8.82
C ASP A 155 -25.60 -0.59 -8.11
N GLY A 156 -25.86 0.62 -8.61
CA GLY A 156 -25.32 1.87 -8.06
C GLY A 156 -23.89 2.21 -8.49
N LEU A 157 -23.01 1.24 -8.76
CA LEU A 157 -21.59 1.53 -9.03
C LEU A 157 -21.38 2.41 -10.25
N PHE A 158 -22.11 2.17 -11.35
CA PHE A 158 -22.00 3.01 -12.54
C PHE A 158 -22.48 4.44 -12.25
N HIS A 159 -23.55 4.59 -11.46
CA HIS A 159 -24.08 5.89 -11.07
C HIS A 159 -23.08 6.67 -10.21
N ASP A 160 -22.43 6.01 -9.25
CA ASP A 160 -21.39 6.61 -8.43
C ASP A 160 -20.18 7.03 -9.26
N PHE A 161 -19.75 6.16 -10.18
CA PHE A 161 -18.68 6.47 -11.12
C PHE A 161 -19.01 7.67 -12.01
N LEU A 162 -20.22 7.73 -12.56
CA LEU A 162 -20.65 8.81 -13.43
C LEU A 162 -20.72 10.14 -12.67
N ASN A 163 -21.24 10.15 -11.45
CA ASN A 163 -21.24 11.34 -10.61
C ASN A 163 -19.82 11.81 -10.24
N ASP A 164 -18.91 10.87 -10.00
CA ASP A 164 -17.51 11.20 -9.74
C ASP A 164 -16.83 11.80 -10.99
N CYS A 165 -17.12 11.27 -12.18
CA CYS A 165 -16.68 11.86 -13.45
C CYS A 165 -17.17 13.31 -13.61
N LEU A 166 -18.44 13.58 -13.29
CA LEU A 166 -19.04 14.91 -13.36
C LEU A 166 -18.31 15.91 -12.44
N LYS A 167 -18.07 15.53 -11.17
CA LYS A 167 -17.31 16.35 -10.21
C LYS A 167 -15.89 16.61 -10.68
N GLN A 168 -15.28 15.60 -11.30
CA GLN A 168 -13.91 15.69 -11.79
C GLN A 168 -13.80 16.63 -13.00
N LEU A 169 -14.78 16.62 -13.92
CA LEU A 169 -14.85 17.59 -15.02
C LEU A 169 -15.01 19.03 -14.52
N GLN A 170 -15.87 19.26 -13.53
CA GLN A 170 -15.99 20.58 -12.90
C GLN A 170 -14.65 21.04 -12.30
N THR A 171 -13.92 20.13 -11.65
CA THR A 171 -12.59 20.44 -11.10
C THR A 171 -11.58 20.79 -12.20
N ILE A 172 -11.62 20.10 -13.35
CA ILE A 172 -10.78 20.40 -14.51
C ILE A 172 -11.11 21.79 -15.06
N GLN A 173 -12.39 22.13 -15.20
CA GLN A 173 -12.85 23.44 -15.67
C GLN A 173 -12.36 24.56 -14.74
N ASN A 174 -12.56 24.43 -13.42
CA ASN A 174 -12.09 25.43 -12.45
C ASN A 174 -10.56 25.62 -12.45
N LYS A 175 -9.79 24.54 -12.70
CA LYS A 175 -8.33 24.63 -12.83
C LYS A 175 -7.90 25.35 -14.11
N LEU A 176 -8.61 25.16 -15.22
CA LEU A 176 -8.34 25.84 -16.49
C LEU A 176 -8.48 27.36 -16.34
N GLU A 177 -9.45 27.82 -15.56
CA GLU A 177 -9.68 29.25 -15.31
C GLU A 177 -8.60 29.88 -14.43
N THR A 178 -8.04 29.11 -13.49
CA THR A 178 -7.12 29.62 -12.46
C THR A 178 -5.64 29.46 -12.80
N THR A 179 -5.27 28.52 -13.70
CA THR A 179 -3.87 28.22 -14.00
C THR A 179 -3.43 28.72 -15.37
N ARG A 180 -2.54 29.72 -15.41
CA ARG A 180 -1.98 30.30 -16.65
C ARG A 180 -0.83 29.50 -17.27
N PHE A 181 -0.27 28.52 -16.54
CA PHE A 181 1.02 27.90 -16.88
C PHE A 181 1.03 26.36 -16.93
N ASN A 182 -0.04 25.68 -16.53
CA ASN A 182 -0.12 24.22 -16.57
C ASN A 182 -1.41 23.79 -17.26
N ASP A 183 -1.29 23.06 -18.38
CA ASP A 183 -2.43 22.44 -19.07
C ASP A 183 -3.03 21.32 -18.18
N PRO A 184 -4.23 21.52 -17.58
CA PRO A 184 -4.87 20.53 -16.72
C PRO A 184 -5.21 19.23 -17.49
N ALA A 185 -5.32 19.26 -18.82
CA ALA A 185 -5.53 18.07 -19.62
C ALA A 185 -4.32 17.11 -19.59
N ARG A 186 -3.14 17.61 -19.20
CA ARG A 186 -1.93 16.80 -18.96
C ARG A 186 -1.87 16.22 -17.54
N ASP A 187 -2.67 16.73 -16.61
CA ASP A 187 -2.71 16.25 -15.23
C ASP A 187 -3.42 14.89 -15.15
N ARG A 188 -2.60 13.83 -15.13
CA ARG A 188 -3.04 12.43 -15.05
C ARG A 188 -3.88 12.15 -13.81
N SER A 189 -3.63 12.87 -12.72
CA SER A 189 -4.39 12.70 -11.47
C SER A 189 -5.86 13.07 -11.62
N LEU A 190 -6.20 13.88 -12.62
CA LEU A 190 -7.57 14.28 -12.92
C LEU A 190 -8.31 13.27 -13.80
N LYS A 191 -7.61 12.31 -14.42
CA LYS A 191 -8.23 11.25 -15.22
C LYS A 191 -8.57 10.02 -14.38
N LEU A 192 -7.73 9.69 -13.41
CA LEU A 192 -8.02 8.67 -12.41
C LEU A 192 -8.88 9.27 -11.31
N THR A 193 -10.20 9.20 -11.49
CA THR A 193 -11.16 9.74 -10.52
C THR A 193 -11.00 9.06 -9.15
N PRO A 194 -11.37 9.72 -8.03
CA PRO A 194 -11.35 9.12 -6.70
C PRO A 194 -12.05 7.76 -6.63
N PHE A 195 -13.17 7.59 -7.33
CA PHE A 195 -13.89 6.32 -7.45
C PHE A 195 -13.01 5.23 -8.07
N LEU A 196 -12.36 5.48 -9.22
CA LEU A 196 -11.50 4.49 -9.87
C LEU A 196 -10.30 4.13 -9.00
N ILE A 197 -9.71 5.12 -8.33
CA ILE A 197 -8.63 4.90 -7.38
C ILE A 197 -9.09 3.97 -6.24
N GLU A 198 -10.29 4.18 -5.70
CA GLU A 198 -10.83 3.33 -4.65
C GLU A 198 -11.11 1.90 -5.12
N GLN A 199 -11.68 1.73 -6.32
CA GLN A 199 -11.84 0.40 -6.92
C GLN A 199 -10.50 -0.33 -7.06
N MET A 200 -9.43 0.38 -7.47
CA MET A 200 -8.09 -0.19 -7.55
C MET A 200 -7.52 -0.55 -6.17
N ARG A 201 -7.75 0.26 -5.13
CA ARG A 201 -7.34 -0.09 -3.75
C ARG A 201 -8.01 -1.38 -3.29
N MET A 202 -9.33 -1.48 -3.50
CA MET A 202 -10.10 -2.67 -3.16
C MET A 202 -9.62 -3.91 -3.94
N GLN A 203 -9.32 -3.77 -5.23
CA GLN A 203 -8.77 -4.85 -6.05
C GLN A 203 -7.35 -5.26 -5.62
N ALA A 204 -6.52 -4.29 -5.23
CA ALA A 204 -5.18 -4.54 -4.71
C ALA A 204 -5.25 -5.33 -3.40
N CYS A 205 -6.12 -4.91 -2.47
CA CYS A 205 -6.36 -5.54 -1.18
C CYS A 205 -6.91 -6.98 -1.31
N LYS A 206 -7.88 -7.21 -2.20
CA LYS A 206 -8.47 -8.55 -2.42
C LYS A 206 -7.49 -9.59 -2.95
N GLY A 207 -6.45 -9.18 -3.66
CA GLY A 207 -5.44 -10.10 -4.23
C GLY A 207 -4.06 -10.00 -3.59
N SER A 208 -3.91 -9.26 -2.50
CA SER A 208 -2.64 -9.20 -1.77
C SER A 208 -2.48 -10.43 -0.86
N ILE A 209 -1.27 -10.56 -0.30
CA ILE A 209 -0.91 -11.67 0.60
C ILE A 209 -1.82 -11.61 1.81
N GLN A 210 -2.31 -12.76 2.26
CA GLN A 210 -3.20 -12.82 3.40
C GLN A 210 -2.43 -12.67 4.71
N PHE A 211 -3.13 -12.25 5.77
CA PHE A 211 -2.56 -12.24 7.11
C PHE A 211 -2.16 -13.66 7.53
N ASN A 212 -1.02 -13.77 8.21
CA ASN A 212 -0.46 -15.01 8.71
C ASN A 212 0.06 -16.00 7.64
N GLU A 213 0.10 -15.59 6.37
CA GLU A 213 0.73 -16.36 5.32
C GLU A 213 2.25 -16.43 5.54
N LYS A 214 2.82 -17.64 5.47
CA LYS A 214 4.27 -17.85 5.62
C LYS A 214 4.97 -17.57 4.30
N LEU A 215 5.98 -16.71 4.33
CA LEU A 215 6.77 -16.33 3.17
C LEU A 215 8.17 -16.94 3.28
N THR A 216 8.68 -17.46 2.18
CA THR A 216 10.08 -17.85 2.09
C THR A 216 10.98 -16.60 2.09
N HIS A 217 12.27 -16.80 2.33
CA HIS A 217 13.24 -15.70 2.23
C HIS A 217 13.26 -15.09 0.83
N LYS A 218 13.10 -15.92 -0.21
CA LYS A 218 12.99 -15.48 -1.61
C LYS A 218 11.75 -14.64 -1.84
N ASP A 219 10.59 -15.04 -1.34
CA ASP A 219 9.35 -14.25 -1.48
C ASP A 219 9.48 -12.86 -0.83
N CYS A 220 10.11 -12.81 0.36
CA CYS A 220 10.39 -11.55 1.03
C CYS A 220 11.32 -10.65 0.20
N ASP A 221 12.33 -11.23 -0.43
CA ASP A 221 13.28 -10.52 -1.30
C ASP A 221 12.59 -9.96 -2.55
N GLU A 222 11.79 -10.77 -3.23
CA GLU A 222 11.03 -10.35 -4.40
C GLU A 222 10.03 -9.23 -4.06
N LEU A 223 9.29 -9.34 -2.95
CA LEU A 223 8.35 -8.32 -2.51
C LEU A 223 9.05 -6.99 -2.21
N ILE A 224 10.14 -7.01 -1.43
CA ILE A 224 10.84 -5.78 -1.04
C ILE A 224 11.55 -5.15 -2.24
N LYS A 225 12.09 -5.95 -3.17
CA LYS A 225 12.64 -5.45 -4.44
C LYS A 225 11.56 -4.82 -5.31
N ALA A 226 10.41 -5.47 -5.46
CA ALA A 226 9.27 -4.90 -6.19
C ALA A 226 8.78 -3.59 -5.54
N LEU A 227 8.66 -3.55 -4.22
CA LEU A 227 8.33 -2.33 -3.47
C LEU A 227 9.35 -1.21 -3.68
N SER A 228 10.64 -1.56 -3.79
CA SER A 228 11.71 -0.59 -4.09
C SER A 228 11.63 0.00 -5.51
N GLY A 229 10.78 -0.56 -6.39
CA GLY A 229 10.43 0.02 -7.68
C GLY A 229 9.23 0.98 -7.61
N CYS A 230 8.41 0.90 -6.57
CA CYS A 230 7.22 1.75 -6.41
C CYS A 230 7.58 3.23 -6.16
N LYS A 231 6.71 4.13 -6.61
CA LYS A 231 6.79 5.58 -6.36
C LYS A 231 6.61 5.89 -4.87
N ALA A 232 5.66 5.22 -4.20
CA ALA A 232 5.34 5.45 -2.78
C ALA A 232 5.71 4.26 -1.88
N CYS A 233 6.97 3.81 -1.93
CA CYS A 233 7.46 2.60 -1.23
C CYS A 233 7.37 2.63 0.31
N PHE A 234 7.10 3.78 0.94
CA PHE A 234 6.97 3.92 2.40
C PHE A 234 5.56 4.23 2.88
N ARG A 235 4.56 4.21 1.99
CA ARG A 235 3.16 4.41 2.33
C ARG A 235 2.32 3.26 1.75
N CYS A 236 1.37 2.73 2.51
CA CYS A 236 0.41 1.75 1.96
C CYS A 236 -0.53 2.41 0.94
N ALA A 237 -1.34 1.63 0.21
CA ALA A 237 -2.26 2.17 -0.81
C ALA A 237 -3.28 3.18 -0.23
N HIS A 238 -3.54 3.09 1.07
CA HIS A 238 -4.42 3.94 1.87
C HIS A 238 -3.72 5.16 2.52
N GLY A 239 -2.41 5.34 2.32
CA GLY A 239 -1.66 6.53 2.75
C GLY A 239 -0.96 6.47 4.12
N ARG A 240 -1.16 5.40 4.90
CA ARG A 240 -0.47 5.16 6.18
C ARG A 240 0.99 4.79 5.97
N ILE A 241 1.84 5.07 6.96
CA ILE A 241 3.26 4.69 6.92
C ILE A 241 3.38 3.16 6.90
N LEU A 242 4.09 2.65 5.90
CA LEU A 242 4.26 1.21 5.64
C LEU A 242 5.45 0.59 6.40
N VAL A 243 6.43 1.43 6.74
CA VAL A 243 7.74 1.01 7.23
C VAL A 243 8.00 1.56 8.63
N LYS A 244 8.59 0.72 9.49
CA LYS A 244 9.08 1.14 10.79
C LYS A 244 10.59 0.93 10.90
N PRO A 245 11.37 2.02 11.06
CA PRO A 245 12.73 1.92 11.54
C PRO A 245 12.77 1.33 12.96
N ILE A 246 13.57 0.29 13.16
CA ILE A 246 13.64 -0.46 14.42
C ILE A 246 14.87 -0.07 15.23
N LEU A 247 16.06 -0.23 14.66
CA LEU A 247 17.34 0.05 15.30
C LEU A 247 18.47 0.16 14.26
N TYR A 248 19.58 0.80 14.65
CA TYR A 248 20.83 0.72 13.92
C TYR A 248 21.60 -0.54 14.31
N ILE A 249 22.18 -1.20 13.32
CA ILE A 249 23.05 -2.36 13.50
C ILE A 249 24.48 -1.82 13.53
N PRO A 250 25.21 -1.96 14.65
CA PRO A 250 26.56 -1.45 14.76
C PRO A 250 27.50 -2.17 13.78
N GLU A 251 28.57 -1.46 13.40
CA GLU A 251 29.73 -2.03 12.71
C GLU A 251 30.30 -3.16 13.58
N GLY A 252 30.60 -4.30 12.98
CA GLY A 252 31.13 -5.42 13.73
C GLY A 252 32.56 -5.13 14.15
N ASP A 253 32.78 -4.93 15.45
CA ASP A 253 33.95 -5.46 16.13
C ASP A 253 33.55 -6.06 17.48
N LYS A 254 33.72 -7.39 17.61
CA LYS A 254 33.97 -8.15 18.85
C LYS A 254 33.01 -8.10 20.04
N ILE A 255 31.79 -7.58 19.94
CA ILE A 255 30.81 -7.77 21.02
C ILE A 255 29.52 -8.28 20.42
N ASN A 256 29.37 -9.61 20.38
CA ASN A 256 28.04 -10.19 20.49
C ASN A 256 27.58 -9.87 21.92
N PRO A 257 26.70 -8.88 22.16
CA PRO A 257 26.32 -8.48 23.50
C PRO A 257 25.62 -9.65 24.20
N PHE A 258 24.96 -10.51 23.41
CA PHE A 258 24.39 -11.76 23.91
C PHE A 258 25.47 -12.76 24.28
N ARG A 259 26.60 -12.83 23.58
CA ARG A 259 27.69 -13.75 23.96
C ARG A 259 28.28 -13.36 25.31
N LYS A 260 28.54 -12.07 25.54
CA LYS A 260 29.02 -11.58 26.83
C LYS A 260 27.97 -11.77 27.95
N ILE A 261 26.69 -11.50 27.68
CA ILE A 261 25.58 -11.75 28.63
C ILE A 261 25.37 -13.25 28.89
N ILE A 262 25.55 -14.11 27.87
CA ILE A 262 25.46 -15.57 27.98
C ILE A 262 26.65 -16.11 28.78
N GLU A 263 27.86 -15.63 28.50
CA GLU A 263 29.08 -15.98 29.24
C GLU A 263 28.98 -15.55 30.70
N GLU A 264 28.56 -14.31 30.98
CA GLU A 264 28.32 -13.82 32.35
C GLU A 264 27.25 -14.64 33.10
N LYS A 265 26.18 -15.07 32.42
CA LYS A 265 25.16 -15.96 33.01
C LYS A 265 25.66 -17.38 33.21
N ILE A 266 26.48 -17.91 32.30
CA ILE A 266 27.08 -19.24 32.45
C ILE A 266 28.03 -19.23 33.65
N ASP A 267 28.82 -18.17 33.80
CA ASP A 267 29.76 -18.02 34.92
C ASP A 267 29.03 -17.81 36.25
N SER A 268 27.93 -17.05 36.28
CA SER A 268 27.10 -16.95 37.50
C SER A 268 26.50 -18.30 37.91
N LEU A 269 25.99 -19.08 36.95
CA LEU A 269 25.45 -20.42 37.19
C LEU A 269 26.53 -21.42 37.62
N ARG A 270 27.75 -21.31 37.09
CA ARG A 270 28.91 -22.13 37.51
C ARG A 270 29.34 -21.79 38.94
N MET A 271 29.37 -20.52 39.32
CA MET A 271 29.72 -20.07 40.67
C MET A 271 28.68 -20.48 41.72
N GLU A 272 27.39 -20.39 41.39
CA GLU A 272 26.31 -20.89 42.25
C GLU A 272 26.45 -22.40 42.49
N ASN A 273 26.66 -23.18 41.42
CA ASN A 273 26.88 -24.63 41.52
C ASN A 273 28.15 -24.98 42.32
N PHE A 274 29.23 -24.21 42.18
CA PHE A 274 30.46 -24.41 42.93
C PHE A 274 30.31 -24.11 44.43
N LEU A 275 29.57 -23.04 44.79
CA LEU A 275 29.25 -22.71 46.17
C LEU A 275 28.33 -23.74 46.83
N VAL A 276 27.38 -24.31 46.08
CA VAL A 276 26.53 -25.42 46.54
C VAL A 276 27.36 -26.68 46.81
N LEU A 277 28.34 -27.00 45.96
CA LEU A 277 29.24 -28.14 46.13
C LEU A 277 30.21 -27.96 47.32
N LYS A 278 30.74 -26.75 47.55
CA LYS A 278 31.56 -26.45 48.75
C LYS A 278 30.76 -26.54 50.04
N LYS A 279 29.49 -26.08 50.05
CA LYS A 279 28.60 -26.24 51.22
C LYS A 279 28.26 -27.70 51.51
N LYS A 280 28.16 -28.56 50.48
CA LYS A 280 27.98 -30.02 50.66
C LYS A 280 29.25 -30.70 51.19
N LYS A 281 30.45 -30.31 50.74
CA LYS A 281 31.72 -30.86 51.25
C LYS A 281 32.00 -30.46 52.71
N HIS A 282 31.67 -29.23 53.11
CA HIS A 282 31.82 -28.81 54.52
C HIS A 282 30.80 -29.43 55.47
N LYS A 283 29.63 -29.88 54.98
CA LYS A 283 28.67 -30.62 55.83
C LYS A 283 29.08 -32.08 56.07
N HIS A 284 29.95 -32.66 55.25
CA HIS A 284 30.43 -34.04 55.43
C HIS A 284 31.77 -34.15 56.21
N SER A 285 32.40 -33.03 56.58
CA SER A 285 33.61 -33.02 57.41
C SER A 285 33.37 -32.80 58.91
N PHE A 286 32.10 -32.72 59.34
CA PHE A 286 31.68 -32.64 60.74
C PHE A 286 30.63 -33.74 61.03
N GLN A 287 31.00 -34.98 60.74
CA GLN A 287 30.37 -36.20 61.28
C GLN A 287 31.44 -37.28 61.32
N LYS A 288 32.37 -37.12 62.26
CA LYS A 288 33.13 -38.21 62.88
C LYS A 288 33.13 -37.94 64.37
#